data_AF-A0A354B8J9-F1
#
_entry.id   AF-A0A354B8J9-F1
#
_cell.length_a   1.000
_cell.length_b   1.000
_cell.length_c   1.000
_cell.angle_alpha   90.00
_cell.angle_beta   90.00
_cell.angle_gamma   90.00
#
_symmetry.space_group_name_H-M   'P 1'
#
loop_
_entity.id
_entity.type
_entity.pdbx_description
1 polymer ?
#
loop_
_entity_poly.entity_id
_entity_poly.type
_entity_poly.pdbx_seq_one_letter_code
_entity_poly.pdbx_strand_id
1 'polypeptide(L)'
;MAYQSLYRRYRPQRFGEIRGQRHVVSALQNAVVKGEVGHAYLFHGPRGTGKTTSARVLAKALNCENLGPEGEPCGECESCVAIEQGRSFDLHELDAASNNKVEDMRDLLAKVNLGTPG
;
A
#
# COMPACT_ATOMS: atom_id res chain seq x y z
N MET A 1 12.59 13.20 -21.29
CA MET A 1 11.93 12.19 -20.43
C MET A 1 13.01 11.54 -19.57
N ALA A 2 12.88 11.60 -18.25
CA ALA A 2 13.82 10.92 -17.37
C ALA A 2 13.73 9.40 -17.56
N TYR A 3 14.86 8.72 -17.68
CA TYR A 3 14.91 7.26 -17.78
C TYR A 3 14.33 6.64 -16.50
N GLN A 4 13.24 5.89 -16.63
CA GLN A 4 12.63 5.15 -15.53
C GLN A 4 12.97 3.67 -15.67
N SER A 5 13.43 3.07 -14.57
CA SER A 5 13.71 1.63 -14.55
C SER A 5 12.43 0.81 -14.80
N LEU A 6 12.58 -0.32 -15.50
CA LEU A 6 11.46 -1.19 -15.86
C LEU A 6 10.66 -1.65 -14.64
N TYR A 7 11.33 -2.00 -13.53
CA TYR A 7 10.64 -2.46 -12.32
C TYR A 7 9.79 -1.37 -11.64
N ARG A 8 10.08 -0.09 -11.87
CA ARG A 8 9.21 1.01 -11.41
C ARG A 8 8.06 1.23 -12.36
N ARG A 9 8.34 1.20 -13.67
CA ARG A 9 7.32 1.38 -14.72
C ARG A 9 6.25 0.28 -14.71
N TYR A 10 6.64 -0.96 -14.43
CA TYR A 10 5.74 -2.12 -14.42
C TYR A 10 5.43 -2.61 -13.01
N ARG A 11 5.55 -1.74 -12.00
CA ARG A 11 5.12 -2.09 -10.64
C ARG A 11 3.60 -2.31 -10.66
N PRO A 12 3.08 -3.46 -10.18
CA PRO A 12 1.64 -3.69 -10.08
C PRO A 12 0.94 -2.60 -9.27
N GLN A 13 -0.21 -2.18 -9.77
CA GLN A 13 -1.07 -1.13 -9.25
C GLN A 13 -2.41 -1.66 -8.75
N ARG A 14 -2.81 -2.84 -9.24
CA ARG A 14 -4.02 -3.56 -8.89
C ARG A 14 -3.69 -4.94 -8.35
N PHE A 15 -4.64 -5.55 -7.64
CA PHE A 15 -4.48 -6.90 -7.10
C PHE A 15 -4.29 -7.93 -8.22
N GLY A 16 -5.07 -7.84 -9.29
CA GLY A 16 -4.99 -8.73 -10.45
C GLY A 16 -3.68 -8.66 -11.26
N GLU A 17 -2.88 -7.61 -11.05
CA GLU A 17 -1.57 -7.47 -11.69
C GLU A 17 -0.44 -8.18 -10.91
N ILE A 18 -0.68 -8.54 -9.64
CA ILE A 18 0.27 -9.26 -8.81
C ILE A 18 0.33 -10.73 -9.26
N ARG A 19 1.51 -11.16 -9.71
CA ARG A 19 1.72 -12.54 -10.22
C ARG A 19 2.22 -13.48 -9.15
N GLY A 20 1.75 -14.73 -9.18
CA GLY A 20 2.21 -15.83 -8.32
C GLY A 20 1.62 -15.87 -6.91
N GLN A 21 1.09 -14.76 -6.39
CA GLN A 21 0.63 -14.63 -5.00
C GLN A 21 -0.90 -14.77 -4.83
N ARG A 22 -1.53 -15.72 -5.55
CA ARG A 22 -3.01 -15.84 -5.58
C ARG A 22 -3.65 -15.92 -4.19
N HIS A 23 -3.09 -16.72 -3.30
CA HIS A 23 -3.63 -16.90 -1.95
C HIS A 23 -3.59 -15.60 -1.12
N VAL A 24 -2.49 -14.83 -1.20
CA VAL A 24 -2.36 -13.54 -0.50
C VAL A 24 -3.33 -12.54 -1.09
N VAL A 25 -3.37 -12.44 -2.42
CA VAL A 25 -4.23 -11.50 -3.14
C VAL A 25 -5.69 -11.74 -2.80
N SER A 26 -6.17 -12.98 -2.88
CA SER A 26 -7.56 -13.32 -2.54
C SER A 26 -7.89 -13.03 -1.08
N ALA A 27 -6.96 -13.26 -0.14
CA ALA A 27 -7.18 -12.93 1.27
C ALA A 27 -7.33 -11.41 1.49
N LEU A 28 -6.49 -10.61 0.83
CA LEU A 28 -6.56 -9.15 0.91
C LEU A 28 -7.83 -8.60 0.26
N GLN A 29 -8.16 -9.06 -0.94
CA GLN A 29 -9.39 -8.68 -1.64
C GLN A 29 -10.62 -9.00 -0.79
N ASN A 30 -10.69 -10.21 -0.20
CA ASN A 30 -11.79 -10.59 0.67
C ASN A 30 -11.90 -9.70 1.92
N ALA A 31 -10.77 -9.36 2.54
CA ALA A 31 -10.76 -8.48 3.70
C ALA A 31 -11.30 -7.08 3.36
N VAL A 32 -10.88 -6.53 2.22
CA VAL A 32 -11.36 -5.23 1.73
C VAL A 32 -12.86 -5.29 1.41
N VAL A 33 -13.30 -6.28 0.64
CA VAL A 33 -14.72 -6.43 0.24
C VAL A 33 -15.65 -6.60 1.44
N LYS A 34 -15.22 -7.34 2.47
CA LYS A 34 -16.02 -7.57 3.67
C LYS A 34 -15.94 -6.42 4.69
N GLY A 35 -15.03 -5.46 4.51
CA GLY A 35 -14.72 -4.46 5.54
C GLY A 35 -14.06 -5.05 6.79
N GLU A 36 -13.48 -6.25 6.70
CA GLU A 36 -12.85 -6.99 7.81
C GLU A 36 -11.32 -6.84 7.77
N VAL A 37 -10.87 -5.60 7.58
CA VAL A 37 -9.44 -5.30 7.41
C VAL A 37 -8.76 -5.30 8.78
N GLY A 38 -7.65 -6.03 8.89
CA GLY A 38 -6.86 -6.07 10.11
C GLY A 38 -6.14 -4.75 10.38
N HIS A 39 -5.90 -4.43 11.65
CA HIS A 39 -5.16 -3.23 12.06
C HIS A 39 -3.67 -3.29 11.69
N ALA A 40 -3.12 -4.49 11.46
CA ALA A 40 -1.72 -4.69 11.12
C ALA A 40 -1.54 -5.88 10.18
N TYR A 41 -0.67 -5.72 9.18
CA TYR A 41 -0.28 -6.77 8.24
C TYR A 41 1.25 -6.90 8.20
N LEU A 42 1.76 -8.13 8.36
CA LEU A 42 3.17 -8.45 8.20
C LEU A 42 3.38 -9.18 6.87
N PHE A 43 3.96 -8.48 5.89
CA PHE A 43 4.39 -9.10 4.63
C PHE A 43 5.79 -9.68 4.76
N HIS A 44 5.91 -11.00 4.68
CA HIS A 44 7.18 -11.72 4.81
C HIS A 44 7.59 -12.39 3.48
N GLY A 45 8.90 -12.51 3.25
CA GLY A 45 9.48 -13.27 2.14
C GLY A 45 10.74 -12.64 1.53
N PRO A 46 11.39 -13.31 0.56
CA PRO A 46 12.62 -12.84 -0.10
C PRO A 46 12.50 -11.46 -0.78
N ARG A 47 13.63 -10.80 -1.05
CA ARG A 47 13.63 -9.53 -1.78
C ARG A 47 13.04 -9.71 -3.19
N GLY A 48 12.21 -8.77 -3.63
CA GLY A 48 11.60 -8.79 -4.97
C GLY A 48 10.29 -9.56 -5.09
N THR A 49 9.79 -10.22 -4.04
CA THR A 49 8.52 -10.99 -4.09
C THR A 49 7.24 -10.17 -4.06
N GLY A 50 7.34 -8.83 -4.12
CA GLY A 50 6.16 -7.94 -4.16
C GLY A 50 5.60 -7.53 -2.80
N LYS A 51 6.36 -7.66 -1.70
CA LYS A 51 5.92 -7.26 -0.34
C LYS A 51 5.42 -5.80 -0.27
N THR A 52 6.30 -4.85 -0.58
CA THR A 52 5.96 -3.41 -0.58
C THR A 52 4.90 -3.08 -1.61
N THR A 53 4.92 -3.75 -2.77
CA THR A 53 3.88 -3.57 -3.80
C THR A 53 2.51 -3.99 -3.27
N SER A 54 2.40 -5.15 -2.62
CA SER A 54 1.14 -5.65 -2.06
C SER A 54 0.60 -4.71 -0.98
N ALA A 55 1.48 -4.20 -0.11
CA ALA A 55 1.12 -3.21 0.89
C ALA A 55 0.59 -1.91 0.26
N ARG A 56 1.24 -1.41 -0.80
CA ARG A 56 0.77 -0.21 -1.54
C ARG A 56 -0.56 -0.42 -2.24
N VAL A 57 -0.77 -1.57 -2.89
CA VAL A 57 -2.05 -1.89 -3.54
C VAL A 57 -3.16 -1.98 -2.49
N LEU A 58 -2.91 -2.59 -1.33
CA LEU A 58 -3.85 -2.59 -0.21
C LEU A 58 -4.17 -1.16 0.25
N ALA A 59 -3.15 -0.33 0.48
CA ALA A 59 -3.36 1.06 0.87
C ALA A 59 -4.20 1.85 -0.16
N LYS A 60 -4.00 1.59 -1.47
CA LYS A 60 -4.86 2.17 -2.52
C LYS A 60 -6.30 1.70 -2.39
N ALA A 61 -6.52 0.41 -2.20
CA ALA A 61 -7.87 -0.15 -2.08
C ALA A 61 -8.61 0.44 -0.87
N LEU A 62 -7.93 0.59 0.27
CA LEU A 62 -8.51 1.14 1.49
C LEU A 62 -8.87 2.62 1.39
N ASN A 63 -8.10 3.40 0.64
CA ASN A 63 -8.35 4.84 0.47
C ASN A 63 -9.07 5.17 -0.86
N CYS A 64 -9.55 4.17 -1.60
CA CYS A 64 -10.16 4.37 -2.90
C CYS A 64 -11.57 4.96 -2.75
N GLU A 65 -11.87 6.04 -3.46
CA GLU A 65 -13.21 6.64 -3.46
C GLU A 65 -14.21 5.80 -4.27
N ASN A 66 -13.74 5.12 -5.31
CA ASN A 66 -14.56 4.36 -6.25
C ASN A 66 -14.05 2.92 -6.33
N LEU A 67 -14.19 2.17 -5.23
CA LEU A 67 -13.69 0.80 -5.17
C LEU A 67 -14.37 -0.07 -6.25
N GLY A 68 -13.56 -0.73 -7.06
CA GLY A 68 -14.02 -1.61 -8.12
C GLY A 68 -14.50 -2.97 -7.60
N PRO A 69 -14.98 -3.83 -8.51
CA PRO A 69 -15.33 -5.22 -8.19
C PRO A 69 -14.16 -5.94 -7.52
N GLU A 70 -14.47 -6.90 -6.64
CA GLU A 70 -13.47 -7.71 -5.93
C GLU A 70 -12.45 -6.91 -5.11
N GLY A 71 -12.80 -5.68 -4.70
CA GLY A 71 -11.93 -4.84 -3.86
C GLY A 71 -10.75 -4.22 -4.62
N GLU A 72 -10.85 -4.13 -5.95
CA GLU A 72 -9.80 -3.54 -6.78
C GLU A 72 -9.79 -2.00 -6.67
N PRO A 73 -8.63 -1.34 -6.43
CA PRO A 73 -8.56 0.11 -6.49
C PRO A 73 -8.81 0.61 -7.92
N CYS A 74 -9.55 1.73 -8.08
CA CYS A 74 -9.89 2.26 -9.41
C CYS A 74 -8.67 2.77 -10.19
N GLY A 75 -7.62 3.21 -9.51
CA GLY A 75 -6.40 3.73 -10.13
C GLY A 75 -6.51 5.14 -10.73
N GLU A 76 -7.70 5.75 -10.70
CA GLU A 76 -7.98 7.04 -11.35
C GLU A 76 -8.47 8.14 -10.41
N CYS A 77 -9.01 7.80 -9.23
CA CYS A 77 -9.41 8.80 -8.24
C CYS A 77 -8.18 9.51 -7.64
N GLU A 78 -8.42 10.67 -7.02
CA GLU A 78 -7.34 11.52 -6.51
C GLU A 78 -6.46 10.77 -5.52
N SER A 79 -7.08 10.03 -4.59
CA SER A 79 -6.39 9.19 -3.61
C SER A 79 -5.48 8.13 -4.26
N CYS A 80 -5.99 7.38 -5.26
CA CYS A 80 -5.22 6.36 -5.96
C CYS A 80 -4.00 6.95 -6.68
N VAL A 81 -4.18 8.10 -7.34
CA VAL A 81 -3.11 8.82 -8.05
C VAL A 81 -2.10 9.40 -7.06
N ALA A 82 -2.56 9.95 -5.94
CA ALA A 82 -1.70 10.52 -4.91
C ALA A 82 -0.80 9.45 -4.25
N ILE A 83 -1.38 8.28 -3.94
CA ILE A 83 -0.62 7.14 -3.41
C ILE A 83 0.41 6.65 -4.44
N GLU A 84 0.05 6.60 -5.72
CA GLU A 84 0.99 6.17 -6.75
C GLU A 84 2.20 7.09 -6.87
N GLN A 85 1.94 8.39 -6.84
CA GLN A 85 2.97 9.42 -6.93
C GLN A 85 3.75 9.60 -5.62
N GLY A 86 3.38 8.91 -4.55
CA GLY A 86 4.01 9.04 -3.24
C GLY A 86 3.77 10.41 -2.59
N ARG A 87 2.66 11.08 -2.94
CA ARG A 87 2.27 12.39 -2.41
C ARG A 87 1.00 12.33 -1.54
N SER A 88 0.49 11.13 -1.28
CA SER A 88 -0.68 10.94 -0.41
C SER A 88 -0.33 11.35 1.01
N PHE A 89 -1.23 12.13 1.62
CA PHE A 89 -1.10 12.53 3.01
C PHE A 89 -1.37 11.34 3.95
N ASP A 90 -2.33 10.48 3.58
CA ASP A 90 -2.79 9.35 4.40
C ASP A 90 -1.90 8.11 4.30
N LEU A 91 -0.89 8.11 3.41
CA LEU A 91 0.09 7.04 3.30
C LEU A 91 1.48 7.52 3.72
N HIS A 92 1.91 7.09 4.89
CA HIS A 92 3.28 7.27 5.36
C HIS A 92 4.13 6.04 5.07
N GLU A 93 5.19 6.22 4.28
CA GLU A 93 6.16 5.16 4.01
C GLU A 93 7.48 5.43 4.73
N LEU A 94 7.89 4.49 5.57
CA LEU A 94 9.16 4.54 6.29
C LEU A 94 10.06 3.41 5.82
N ASP A 95 11.27 3.76 5.35
CA ASP A 95 12.33 2.77 5.18
C ASP A 95 13.07 2.56 6.51
N ALA A 96 12.73 1.49 7.21
CA ALA A 96 13.35 1.13 8.48
C ALA A 96 14.86 0.82 8.35
N ALA A 97 15.36 0.51 7.15
CA ALA A 97 16.80 0.33 6.97
C ALA A 97 17.58 1.65 7.04
N SER A 98 16.93 2.76 6.68
CA SER A 98 17.50 4.11 6.75
C SER A 98 17.11 4.87 8.03
N ASN A 99 15.99 4.50 8.67
CA ASN A 99 15.46 5.10 9.89
C ASN A 99 15.48 4.07 11.01
N ASN A 100 16.69 3.69 11.42
CA ASN A 100 16.93 2.57 12.33
C ASN A 100 17.08 2.98 13.80
N LYS A 101 16.89 4.27 14.12
CA LYS A 101 16.96 4.76 15.50
C LYS A 101 15.62 4.60 16.19
N VAL A 102 15.68 4.38 17.51
CA VAL A 102 14.48 4.29 18.34
C VAL A 102 13.73 5.63 18.35
N GLU A 103 14.46 6.74 18.28
CA GLU A 103 13.92 8.08 18.21
C GLU A 103 13.05 8.28 16.96
N ASP A 104 13.50 7.83 15.78
CA ASP A 104 12.74 7.93 14.53
C ASP A 104 11.37 7.23 14.64
N MET A 105 11.33 6.07 15.32
CA MET A 105 10.09 5.33 15.58
C MET A 105 9.19 6.01 16.60
N ARG A 106 9.76 6.63 17.64
CA ARG A 106 8.99 7.40 18.63
C ARG A 106 8.31 8.61 17.99
N ASP A 107 9.02 9.32 17.12
CA ASP A 107 8.49 10.47 16.39
C ASP A 107 7.36 10.05 15.43
N LEU A 108 7.48 8.89 14.79
CA LEU A 108 6.41 8.33 13.98
C LEU A 108 5.15 8.03 14.81
N LEU A 109 5.30 7.34 15.94
CA LEU A 109 4.18 7.01 16.84
C LEU A 109 3.48 8.28 17.37
N ALA A 110 4.24 9.34 17.65
CA ALA A 110 3.67 10.62 18.08
C ALA A 110 2.78 11.27 16.99
N LYS A 111 3.13 11.11 15.71
CA LYS A 111 2.35 11.63 14.57
C LYS A 111 1.05 10.88 14.35
N VAL A 112 0.99 9.59 14.69
CA VAL A 112 -0.24 8.77 14.55
C VAL A 112 -1.39 9.35 15.37
N ASN A 113 -1.11 9.93 16.55
CA ASN A 113 -2.13 10.56 17.40
C ASN A 113 -2.72 11.87 16.82
N LEU A 114 -2.09 12.44 15.79
CA LEU A 114 -2.55 13.66 15.12
C LEU A 114 -3.42 13.36 13.89
N GLY A 115 -3.54 12.08 13.50
CA GLY A 115 -4.48 11.65 12.47
C GLY A 115 -5.90 11.67 13.03
N THR A 116 -6.74 12.53 12.47
CA THR A 116 -8.18 12.59 12.75
C THR A 116 -8.76 11.17 12.72
N PRO A 117 -9.54 10.74 13.73
CA PRO A 117 -10.43 9.60 13.52
C PRO A 117 -11.39 10.05 12.42
N GLY A 118 -11.31 9.42 11.24
CA GLY A 118 -12.11 9.79 10.07
C GLY A 118 -13.56 10.11 10.39
#